data_AF-A0A955YB30-F1
#
_entry.id   AF-A0A955YB30-F1
#
_cell.length_a   1.000
_cell.length_b   1.000
_cell.length_c   1.000
_cell.angle_alpha   90.00
_cell.angle_beta   90.00
_cell.angle_gamma   90.00
#
_symmetry.space_group_name_H-M   'P 1'
#
loop_
_entity.id
_entity.type
_entity.pdbx_description
1 polymer ?
#
loop_
_entity_poly.entity_id
_entity_poly.type
_entity_poly.pdbx_seq_one_letter_code
_entity_poly.pdbx_strand_id
1 'polypeptide(L)'
;MGPAATVIAGVGRLCVPLDRLRRALYRALAPWSGPWIRDRDVRIGVHGVTVVLGSFVLALLAPLVLLALGPLVLGVPHLLADVRYLVVRPDLHRRALAGLVGLPLALSTVLVDLRWGLLAAAVAPLLARGPALRRLVVALPFVALLAAGLSALGPTHVAIGHAHNLVAVVLWVVLGTALHPPSATARAARWITVVPFLLCGAALLCGAADGWIGPALGPSLRYHVASLAPGLDPVWAARWVVLFAYAQAVHYGLWLRAIPE
;
A
#
# COMPACT_ATOMS: atom_id res chain seq x y z
N MET A 1 -7.68 34.51 -3.76
CA MET A 1 -7.29 33.09 -3.61
C MET A 1 -7.19 32.79 -2.12
N GLY A 2 -7.82 31.72 -1.63
CA GLY A 2 -7.78 31.39 -0.20
C GLY A 2 -6.41 30.89 0.27
N PRO A 3 -6.10 30.92 1.58
CA PRO A 3 -4.80 30.53 2.14
C PRO A 3 -4.34 29.12 1.72
N ALA A 4 -5.27 28.17 1.56
CA ALA A 4 -4.98 26.84 1.05
C ALA A 4 -4.42 26.83 -0.38
N ALA A 5 -4.91 27.72 -1.26
CA ALA A 5 -4.42 27.82 -2.63
C ALA A 5 -2.98 28.37 -2.68
N THR A 6 -2.64 29.28 -1.76
CA THR A 6 -1.29 29.84 -1.64
C THR A 6 -0.28 28.80 -1.17
N VAL A 7 -0.66 27.95 -0.19
CA VAL A 7 0.18 26.86 0.31
C VAL A 7 0.44 25.82 -0.80
N ILE A 8 -0.60 25.39 -1.53
CA ILE A 8 -0.46 24.45 -2.65
C ILE A 8 0.47 25.01 -3.74
N ALA A 9 0.31 26.29 -4.09
CA ALA A 9 1.18 26.94 -5.07
C ALA A 9 2.64 27.06 -4.58
N GLY A 10 2.85 27.28 -3.28
CA GLY A 10 4.17 27.29 -2.66
C GLY A 10 4.87 25.94 -2.75
N VAL A 11 4.19 24.86 -2.38
CA VAL A 11 4.70 23.49 -2.47
C VAL A 11 5.02 23.12 -3.92
N GLY A 12 4.15 23.50 -4.87
CA GLY A 12 4.38 23.24 -6.30
C GLY A 12 5.68 23.85 -6.84
N ARG A 13 6.07 25.04 -6.35
CA ARG A 13 7.34 25.70 -6.74
C ARG A 13 8.57 24.97 -6.20
N LEU A 14 8.49 24.41 -4.99
CA LEU A 14 9.59 23.63 -4.39
C LEU A 14 9.86 22.32 -5.15
N CYS A 15 8.87 21.77 -5.84
CA CYS A 15 9.02 20.56 -6.65
C CYS A 15 9.64 20.80 -8.03
N VAL A 16 9.76 22.05 -8.50
CA VAL A 16 10.26 22.36 -9.86
C VAL A 16 11.66 21.79 -10.15
N PRO A 17 12.66 21.87 -9.24
CA PRO A 17 13.97 21.26 -9.47
C PRO A 17 13.89 19.73 -9.64
N LEU A 18 13.07 19.07 -8.82
CA LEU A 18 12.83 17.62 -8.91
C LEU A 18 12.16 17.25 -10.23
N ASP A 19 11.21 18.05 -10.71
CA ASP A 19 10.58 17.85 -12.01
C ASP A 19 11.54 18.07 -13.19
N ARG A 20 12.50 18.97 -13.05
CA ARG A 20 13.55 19.18 -14.07
C ARG A 20 14.52 17.99 -14.08
N LEU A 21 14.96 17.54 -12.91
CA LEU A 21 15.83 16.37 -12.78
C LEU A 21 15.15 15.11 -13.31
N ARG A 22 13.89 14.85 -12.93
CA ARG A 22 13.07 13.75 -13.43
C ARG A 22 12.98 13.77 -14.95
N ARG A 23 12.71 14.94 -15.54
CA ARG A 23 12.66 15.10 -17.01
C ARG A 23 14.02 14.87 -17.66
N ALA A 24 15.12 15.35 -17.08
CA ALA A 24 16.47 15.15 -17.60
C ALA A 24 16.85 13.67 -17.60
N LEU A 25 16.61 12.97 -16.48
CA LEU A 25 16.83 11.52 -16.36
C LEU A 25 15.99 10.74 -17.38
N TYR A 26 14.70 11.07 -17.54
CA TYR A 26 13.87 10.41 -18.55
C TYR A 26 14.35 10.65 -19.98
N ARG A 27 14.83 11.85 -20.31
CA ARG A 27 15.39 12.12 -21.65
C ARG A 27 16.69 11.35 -21.88
N ALA A 28 17.57 11.27 -20.87
CA ALA A 28 18.82 10.52 -20.97
C ALA A 28 18.57 9.01 -21.14
N LEU A 29 17.55 8.48 -20.45
CA LEU A 29 17.19 7.06 -20.51
C LEU A 29 16.29 6.72 -21.71
N ALA A 30 15.67 7.71 -22.37
CA ALA A 30 14.68 7.52 -23.43
C ALA A 30 15.17 6.65 -24.61
N PRO A 31 16.44 6.70 -25.07
CA PRO A 31 16.89 5.85 -26.18
C PRO A 31 16.89 4.36 -25.82
N TRP A 32 17.16 4.03 -24.55
CA TRP A 32 17.27 2.64 -24.09
C TRP A 32 15.94 2.10 -23.55
N SER A 33 15.11 3.00 -23.03
CA SER A 33 13.81 2.69 -22.44
C SER A 33 12.63 3.08 -23.32
N GLY A 34 12.86 3.60 -24.53
CA GLY A 34 11.81 4.14 -25.41
C GLY A 34 10.62 3.20 -25.64
N PRO A 35 10.84 1.91 -25.96
CA PRO A 35 9.75 0.93 -26.05
C PRO A 35 9.02 0.71 -24.71
N TRP A 36 9.77 0.72 -23.61
CA TRP A 36 9.30 0.45 -22.25
C TRP A 36 8.52 1.63 -21.68
N ILE A 37 8.90 2.85 -22.05
CA ILE A 37 8.28 4.11 -21.62
C ILE A 37 7.04 4.42 -22.45
N ARG A 38 6.89 3.94 -23.68
CA ARG A 38 5.68 4.22 -24.49
C ARG A 38 4.47 3.43 -24.01
N ASP A 39 4.64 2.15 -23.74
CA ASP A 39 3.55 1.29 -23.30
C ASP A 39 3.31 1.41 -21.79
N ARG A 40 2.11 1.86 -21.42
CA ARG A 40 1.70 2.00 -20.02
C ARG A 40 1.76 0.68 -19.28
N ASP A 41 1.29 -0.40 -19.90
CA ASP A 41 1.21 -1.71 -19.26
C ASP A 41 2.61 -2.26 -18.98
N VAL A 42 3.55 -2.05 -19.91
CA VAL A 42 4.96 -2.41 -19.70
C VAL A 42 5.56 -1.60 -18.56
N ARG A 43 5.38 -0.28 -18.50
CA ARG A 43 5.87 0.55 -17.38
C ARG A 43 5.34 0.06 -16.03
N ILE A 44 4.05 -0.25 -16.01
CA ILE A 44 3.31 -0.73 -14.85
C ILE A 44 3.86 -2.08 -14.39
N GLY A 45 4.00 -3.05 -15.30
CA GLY A 45 4.55 -4.38 -14.99
C GLY A 45 6.02 -4.33 -14.54
N VAL A 46 6.84 -3.51 -15.19
CA VAL A 46 8.26 -3.34 -14.85
C VAL A 46 8.41 -2.71 -13.47
N HIS A 47 7.60 -1.69 -13.17
CA HIS A 47 7.58 -1.12 -11.83
C HIS A 47 7.13 -2.13 -10.79
N GLY A 48 6.04 -2.85 -11.08
CA GLY A 48 5.50 -3.87 -10.18
C GLY A 48 6.52 -4.95 -9.83
N VAL A 49 7.18 -5.55 -10.83
CA VAL A 49 8.21 -6.56 -10.60
C VAL A 49 9.44 -5.98 -9.89
N THR A 50 9.83 -4.74 -10.20
CA THR A 50 10.96 -4.08 -9.52
C THR A 50 10.65 -3.85 -8.03
N VAL A 51 9.44 -3.38 -7.71
CA VAL A 51 8.97 -3.21 -6.33
C VAL A 51 8.93 -4.55 -5.60
N VAL A 52 8.39 -5.59 -6.23
CA VAL A 52 8.30 -6.94 -5.65
C VAL A 52 9.68 -7.50 -5.37
N LEU A 53 10.56 -7.58 -6.37
CA LEU A 53 11.88 -8.18 -6.19
C LEU A 53 12.77 -7.33 -5.28
N GLY A 54 12.71 -6.00 -5.40
CA GLY A 54 13.44 -5.08 -4.52
C GLY A 54 12.99 -5.20 -3.06
N SER A 55 11.67 -5.28 -2.82
CA SER A 55 11.12 -5.48 -1.46
C SER A 55 11.52 -6.85 -0.90
N PHE A 56 11.57 -7.90 -1.73
CA PHE A 56 12.02 -9.22 -1.30
C PHE A 56 13.50 -9.19 -0.89
N VAL A 57 14.38 -8.62 -1.71
CA VAL A 57 15.81 -8.45 -1.38
C VAL A 57 15.98 -7.64 -0.10
N LEU A 58 15.24 -6.54 0.08
CA LEU A 58 15.29 -5.74 1.30
C LEU A 58 14.74 -6.49 2.53
N ALA A 59 13.69 -7.29 2.37
CA ALA A 59 13.16 -8.10 3.46
C ALA A 59 14.13 -9.22 3.87
N LEU A 60 14.87 -9.78 2.92
CA LEU A 60 15.97 -10.69 3.19
C LEU A 60 17.09 -9.95 3.92
N LEU A 61 17.65 -8.87 3.37
CA LEU A 61 18.88 -8.27 3.89
C LEU A 61 18.68 -7.37 5.12
N ALA A 62 17.54 -6.69 5.22
CA ALA A 62 17.31 -5.63 6.21
C ALA A 62 15.82 -5.48 6.61
N PRO A 63 15.16 -6.53 7.14
CA PRO A 63 13.72 -6.52 7.43
C PRO A 63 13.32 -5.45 8.45
N LEU A 64 14.15 -5.19 9.48
CA LEU A 64 13.86 -4.15 10.48
C LEU A 64 13.95 -2.74 9.89
N VAL A 65 14.89 -2.51 8.96
CA VAL A 65 14.98 -1.23 8.23
C VAL A 65 13.75 -1.05 7.38
N LEU A 66 13.28 -2.11 6.72
CA LEU A 66 12.07 -2.07 5.91
C LEU A 66 10.81 -1.80 6.76
N LEU A 67 10.70 -2.40 7.95
CA LEU A 67 9.62 -2.15 8.90
C LEU A 67 9.63 -0.71 9.44
N ALA A 68 10.81 -0.15 9.69
CA ALA A 68 10.95 1.20 10.24
C ALA A 68 10.78 2.29 9.17
N LEU A 69 11.50 2.17 8.04
CA LEU A 69 11.54 3.20 7.01
C LEU A 69 10.47 3.03 5.94
N GLY A 70 9.98 1.82 5.69
CA GLY A 70 8.94 1.55 4.70
C GLY A 70 7.69 2.42 4.89
N PRO A 71 7.09 2.47 6.10
CA PRO A 71 5.96 3.35 6.40
C PRO A 71 6.28 4.85 6.21
N LEU A 72 7.50 5.28 6.52
CA LEU A 72 7.88 6.69 6.41
C LEU A 72 8.11 7.10 4.95
N VAL A 73 8.83 6.28 4.18
CA VAL A 73 9.25 6.59 2.81
C VAL A 73 8.13 6.29 1.82
N LEU A 74 7.33 5.24 2.05
CA LEU A 74 6.30 4.78 1.12
C LEU A 74 4.89 4.94 1.70
N GLY A 75 4.70 4.63 2.99
CA GLY A 75 3.40 4.72 3.66
C GLY A 75 2.86 6.16 3.77
N VAL A 76 3.69 7.13 4.12
CA VAL A 76 3.27 8.55 4.18
C VAL A 76 2.85 9.06 2.80
N PRO A 77 3.64 8.89 1.72
CA PRO A 77 3.17 9.21 0.37
C PRO A 77 1.89 8.48 -0.04
N HIS A 78 1.72 7.22 0.39
CA HIS A 78 0.51 6.45 0.13
C HIS A 78 -0.73 7.10 0.78
N LEU A 79 -0.64 7.49 2.06
CA LEU A 79 -1.72 8.22 2.74
C LEU A 79 -1.99 9.59 2.10
N LEU A 80 -0.94 10.31 1.68
CA LEU A 80 -1.09 11.58 0.97
C LEU A 80 -1.78 11.42 -0.38
N ALA A 81 -1.53 10.32 -1.09
CA ALA A 81 -2.24 9.98 -2.31
C ALA A 81 -3.74 9.80 -2.01
N ASP A 82 -4.09 9.07 -0.96
CA ASP A 82 -5.49 8.88 -0.57
C ASP A 82 -6.18 10.19 -0.19
N VAL A 83 -5.51 11.05 0.58
CA VAL A 83 -6.01 12.41 0.89
C VAL A 83 -6.24 13.22 -0.38
N ARG A 84 -5.34 13.12 -1.36
CA ARG A 84 -5.50 13.81 -2.64
C ARG A 84 -6.78 13.38 -3.36
N TYR A 85 -7.12 12.09 -3.38
CA TYR A 85 -8.35 11.62 -4.05
C TYR A 85 -9.62 11.84 -3.22
N LEU A 86 -9.54 11.69 -1.90
CA LEU A 86 -10.70 11.82 -1.01
C LEU A 86 -11.08 13.28 -0.73
N VAL A 87 -10.08 14.17 -0.63
CA VAL A 87 -10.28 15.55 -0.17
C VAL A 87 -10.01 16.58 -1.28
N VAL A 88 -8.91 16.44 -2.01
CA VAL A 88 -8.45 17.46 -2.97
C VAL A 88 -9.14 17.33 -4.32
N ARG A 89 -9.33 16.10 -4.82
CA ARG A 89 -9.98 15.77 -6.09
C ARG A 89 -11.14 14.79 -5.90
N PRO A 90 -12.21 15.19 -5.20
CA PRO A 90 -13.29 14.29 -4.83
C PRO A 90 -14.24 14.02 -6.00
N ASP A 91 -13.77 13.87 -7.24
CA ASP A 91 -14.65 13.62 -8.39
C ASP A 91 -15.56 12.38 -8.18
N LEU A 92 -15.14 11.50 -7.26
CA LEU A 92 -15.86 10.31 -6.80
C LEU A 92 -16.67 10.49 -5.49
N HIS A 93 -16.43 11.55 -4.70
CA HIS A 93 -17.00 11.75 -3.36
C HIS A 93 -17.65 13.14 -3.18
N ARG A 94 -18.55 13.29 -2.20
CA ARG A 94 -19.14 14.60 -1.90
C ARG A 94 -18.16 15.43 -1.07
N ARG A 95 -17.53 16.45 -1.67
CA ARG A 95 -16.50 17.30 -1.03
C ARG A 95 -16.90 17.83 0.36
N ALA A 96 -18.17 18.21 0.55
CA ALA A 96 -18.69 18.69 1.83
C ALA A 96 -18.63 17.64 2.97
N LEU A 97 -18.54 16.36 2.62
CA LEU A 97 -18.56 15.24 3.57
C LEU A 97 -17.18 14.59 3.75
N ALA A 98 -16.13 15.11 3.10
CA ALA A 98 -14.79 14.56 3.21
C ALA A 98 -14.26 14.51 4.66
N GLY A 99 -14.70 15.45 5.50
CA GLY A 99 -14.38 15.47 6.94
C GLY A 99 -14.86 14.24 7.70
N LEU A 100 -15.95 13.59 7.27
CA LEU A 100 -16.47 12.38 7.92
C LEU A 100 -15.55 11.15 7.72
N VAL A 101 -14.70 11.18 6.70
CA VAL A 101 -13.64 10.17 6.48
C VAL A 101 -12.32 10.67 7.04
N GLY A 102 -11.99 11.94 6.79
CA GLY A 102 -10.73 12.54 7.19
C GLY A 102 -10.52 12.57 8.72
N LEU A 103 -11.57 12.87 9.50
CA LEU A 103 -11.45 12.92 10.96
C LEU A 103 -11.15 11.54 11.56
N PRO A 104 -11.90 10.46 11.26
CA PRO A 104 -11.54 9.12 11.71
C PRO A 104 -10.14 8.68 11.24
N LEU A 105 -9.71 9.01 10.02
CA LEU A 105 -8.33 8.72 9.60
C LEU A 105 -7.29 9.45 10.45
N ALA A 106 -7.50 10.75 10.72
CA ALA A 106 -6.61 11.52 11.58
C ALA A 106 -6.57 10.96 13.01
N LEU A 107 -7.73 10.58 13.57
CA LEU A 107 -7.81 9.93 14.88
C LEU A 107 -7.09 8.57 14.88
N SER A 108 -7.20 7.78 13.81
CA SER A 108 -6.47 6.52 13.68
C SER A 108 -4.95 6.72 13.74
N THR A 109 -4.43 7.80 13.13
CA THR A 109 -3.01 8.15 13.19
C THR A 109 -2.58 8.63 14.58
N VAL A 110 -3.35 9.53 15.20
CA VAL A 110 -2.98 10.13 16.50
C VAL A 110 -3.12 9.13 17.64
N LEU A 111 -4.18 8.33 17.63
CA LEU A 111 -4.50 7.37 18.71
C LEU A 111 -3.88 6.00 18.46
N VAL A 112 -3.30 5.77 17.27
CA VAL A 112 -2.74 4.47 16.85
C VAL A 112 -3.76 3.34 17.05
N ASP A 113 -4.98 3.59 16.59
CA ASP A 113 -6.13 2.71 16.81
C ASP A 113 -6.85 2.39 15.50
N LEU A 114 -6.84 1.10 15.15
CA LEU A 114 -7.42 0.57 13.92
C LEU A 114 -8.92 0.80 13.82
N ARG A 115 -9.64 0.90 14.94
CA ARG A 115 -11.10 1.05 14.93
C ARG A 115 -11.51 2.33 14.19
N TRP A 116 -10.74 3.40 14.34
CA TRP A 116 -10.96 4.64 13.62
C TRP A 116 -10.66 4.54 12.12
N GLY A 117 -9.63 3.77 11.75
CA GLY A 117 -9.33 3.45 10.35
C GLY A 117 -10.43 2.61 9.69
N LEU A 118 -10.95 1.60 10.41
CA LEU A 118 -12.08 0.79 9.96
C LEU A 118 -13.38 1.58 9.85
N LEU A 119 -13.63 2.50 10.80
CA LEU A 119 -14.74 3.43 10.71
C LEU A 119 -14.63 4.31 9.45
N ALA A 120 -13.44 4.86 9.18
CA ALA A 120 -13.20 5.62 7.95
C ALA A 120 -13.49 4.78 6.70
N ALA A 121 -12.98 3.55 6.66
CA ALA A 121 -13.15 2.63 5.54
C ALA A 121 -14.61 2.20 5.33
N ALA A 122 -15.40 2.07 6.41
CA ALA A 122 -16.83 1.78 6.33
C ALA A 122 -17.65 2.98 5.86
N VAL A 123 -17.29 4.20 6.28
CA VAL A 123 -17.99 5.43 5.92
C VAL A 123 -17.69 5.86 4.48
N ALA A 124 -16.46 5.69 3.99
CA ALA A 124 -16.05 6.19 2.68
C ALA A 124 -16.95 5.71 1.50
N PRO A 125 -17.28 4.42 1.35
CA PRO A 125 -18.20 3.95 0.30
C PRO A 125 -19.62 4.52 0.46
N LEU A 126 -20.06 4.77 1.68
CA LEU A 126 -21.34 5.41 1.96
C LEU A 126 -21.34 6.90 1.57
N LEU A 127 -20.20 7.51 1.26
CA LEU A 127 -20.13 8.90 0.77
C LEU A 127 -19.81 8.99 -0.72
N ALA A 128 -19.50 7.86 -1.35
CA ALA A 128 -19.26 7.75 -2.77
C ALA A 128 -20.53 8.02 -3.59
N ARG A 129 -20.34 8.49 -4.82
CA ARG A 129 -21.43 8.63 -5.80
C ARG A 129 -21.78 7.26 -6.37
N GLY A 130 -23.07 6.93 -6.41
CA GLY A 130 -23.56 5.70 -7.07
C GLY A 130 -24.77 5.06 -6.40
N PRO A 131 -25.26 3.94 -6.95
CA PRO A 131 -26.40 3.21 -6.41
C PRO A 131 -26.18 2.78 -4.96
N ALA A 132 -27.22 2.91 -4.12
CA ALA A 132 -27.16 2.60 -2.69
C ALA A 132 -26.71 1.15 -2.42
N LEU A 133 -27.20 0.19 -3.22
CA LEU A 133 -26.83 -1.22 -3.07
C LEU A 133 -25.32 -1.45 -3.22
N ARG A 134 -24.67 -0.84 -4.21
CA ARG A 134 -23.22 -0.97 -4.40
C ARG A 134 -22.45 -0.38 -3.22
N ARG A 135 -22.90 0.78 -2.73
CA ARG A 135 -22.29 1.44 -1.56
C ARG A 135 -22.40 0.56 -0.31
N LEU A 136 -23.55 -0.05 -0.08
CA LEU A 136 -23.78 -0.98 1.04
C LEU A 136 -22.94 -2.25 0.91
N VAL A 137 -22.90 -2.87 -0.27
CA VAL A 137 -22.09 -4.08 -0.53
C VAL A 137 -20.61 -3.81 -0.27
N VAL A 138 -20.08 -2.65 -0.67
CA VAL A 138 -18.68 -2.28 -0.41
C VAL A 138 -18.45 -1.91 1.06
N ALA A 139 -19.40 -1.27 1.74
CA ALA A 139 -19.26 -0.89 3.15
C ALA A 139 -19.35 -2.07 4.12
N LEU A 140 -20.19 -3.07 3.81
CA LEU A 140 -20.49 -4.22 4.67
C LEU A 140 -19.25 -4.95 5.22
N PRO A 141 -18.23 -5.32 4.41
CA PRO A 141 -17.03 -5.98 4.95
C PRO A 141 -16.30 -5.12 5.99
N PHE A 142 -16.22 -3.80 5.80
CA PHE A 142 -15.58 -2.90 6.75
C PHE A 142 -16.40 -2.74 8.04
N VAL A 143 -17.72 -2.73 7.95
CA VAL A 143 -18.62 -2.73 9.12
C VAL A 143 -18.44 -4.03 9.93
N ALA A 144 -18.38 -5.17 9.25
CA ALA A 144 -18.15 -6.46 9.89
C ALA A 144 -16.76 -6.50 10.59
N LEU A 145 -15.72 -5.99 9.94
CA LEU A 145 -14.38 -5.87 10.53
C LEU A 145 -14.35 -4.89 11.71
N LEU A 146 -15.08 -3.78 11.63
CA LEU A 146 -15.21 -2.83 12.74
C LEU A 146 -15.90 -3.50 13.95
N ALA A 147 -16.98 -4.24 13.73
CA ALA A 147 -17.66 -4.99 14.78
C ALA A 147 -16.74 -6.04 15.41
N ALA A 148 -15.97 -6.77 14.60
CA ALA A 148 -14.94 -7.70 15.09
C ALA A 148 -13.84 -6.97 15.88
N GLY A 149 -13.41 -5.79 15.44
CA GLY A 149 -12.42 -4.97 16.14
C GLY A 149 -12.91 -4.45 17.50
N LEU A 150 -14.22 -4.27 17.66
CA LEU A 150 -14.83 -3.91 18.94
C LEU A 150 -14.91 -5.09 19.92
N SER A 151 -15.04 -6.33 19.43
CA SER A 151 -15.14 -7.53 20.27
C SER A 151 -13.80 -8.21 20.54
N ALA A 152 -12.87 -8.19 19.58
CA ALA A 152 -11.60 -8.89 19.63
C ALA A 152 -10.48 -8.07 18.98
N LEU A 153 -10.12 -6.95 19.61
CA LEU A 153 -9.19 -5.96 19.04
C LEU A 153 -7.84 -6.56 18.61
N GLY A 154 -7.20 -7.35 19.48
CA GLY A 154 -5.87 -7.93 19.21
C GLY A 154 -5.84 -8.86 17.99
N PRO A 155 -6.65 -9.94 17.97
CA PRO A 155 -6.72 -10.82 16.80
C PRO A 155 -7.14 -10.08 15.51
N THR A 156 -8.08 -9.13 15.63
CA THR A 156 -8.53 -8.32 14.49
C THR A 156 -7.40 -7.44 13.94
N HIS A 157 -6.60 -6.82 14.81
CA HIS A 157 -5.41 -6.05 14.43
C HIS A 157 -4.41 -6.90 13.66
N VAL A 158 -4.07 -8.09 14.16
CA VAL A 158 -3.13 -9.00 13.49
C VAL A 158 -3.67 -9.44 12.13
N ALA A 159 -4.93 -9.90 12.09
CA ALA A 159 -5.55 -10.38 10.87
C ALA A 159 -5.63 -9.29 9.79
N ILE A 160 -6.06 -8.08 10.16
CA ILE A 160 -6.11 -6.95 9.23
C ILE A 160 -4.70 -6.54 8.84
N GLY A 161 -3.74 -6.54 9.77
CA GLY A 161 -2.32 -6.33 9.53
C GLY A 161 -1.80 -7.16 8.35
N HIS A 162 -2.07 -8.45 8.34
CA HIS A 162 -1.63 -9.31 7.24
C HIS A 162 -2.51 -9.17 6.00
N ALA A 163 -3.84 -9.10 6.17
CA ALA A 163 -4.77 -9.05 5.06
C ALA A 163 -4.68 -7.76 4.24
N HIS A 164 -4.44 -6.59 4.88
CA HIS A 164 -4.38 -5.31 4.16
C HIS A 164 -3.20 -5.25 3.19
N ASN A 165 -2.09 -5.92 3.52
CA ASN A 165 -0.94 -6.00 2.63
C ASN A 165 -1.27 -6.71 1.30
N LEU A 166 -2.28 -7.59 1.28
CA LEU A 166 -2.76 -8.24 0.06
C LEU A 166 -3.70 -7.35 -0.77
N VAL A 167 -4.30 -6.31 -0.17
CA VAL A 167 -5.30 -5.47 -0.84
C VAL A 167 -4.73 -4.78 -2.06
N ALA A 168 -3.50 -4.26 -2.01
CA ALA A 168 -2.87 -3.61 -3.17
C ALA A 168 -2.70 -4.57 -4.35
N VAL A 169 -2.31 -5.83 -4.09
CA VAL A 169 -2.15 -6.86 -5.13
C VAL A 169 -3.52 -7.28 -5.69
N VAL A 170 -4.53 -7.44 -4.84
CA VAL A 170 -5.89 -7.75 -5.28
C VAL A 170 -6.46 -6.61 -6.12
N LEU A 171 -6.37 -5.37 -5.65
CA LEU A 171 -6.81 -4.19 -6.39
C LEU A 171 -6.03 -4.01 -7.68
N TRP A 172 -4.73 -4.30 -7.70
CA TRP A 172 -3.94 -4.33 -8.92
C TRP A 172 -4.51 -5.29 -9.96
N VAL A 173 -4.86 -6.51 -9.55
CA VAL A 173 -5.46 -7.49 -10.46
C VAL A 173 -6.85 -7.03 -10.88
N VAL A 174 -7.72 -6.66 -9.94
CA VAL A 174 -9.13 -6.32 -10.18
C VAL A 174 -9.28 -5.02 -10.98
N LEU A 175 -8.61 -3.94 -10.57
CA LEU A 175 -8.65 -2.67 -11.30
C LEU A 175 -7.90 -2.81 -12.62
N GLY A 176 -6.78 -3.54 -12.64
CA GLY A 176 -6.05 -3.82 -13.86
C GLY A 176 -6.89 -4.58 -14.89
N THR A 177 -7.76 -5.50 -14.48
CA THR A 177 -8.68 -6.22 -15.39
C THR A 177 -9.91 -5.39 -15.75
N ALA A 178 -10.46 -4.63 -14.81
CA ALA A 178 -11.68 -3.85 -15.02
C ALA A 178 -11.46 -2.57 -15.85
N LEU A 179 -10.31 -1.91 -15.68
CA LEU A 179 -10.03 -0.60 -16.31
C LEU A 179 -9.31 -0.70 -17.65
N HIS A 180 -8.76 -1.87 -18.00
CA HIS A 180 -7.95 -2.03 -19.21
C HIS A 180 -8.50 -3.16 -20.10
N PRO A 181 -8.79 -2.87 -21.39
CA PRO A 181 -9.17 -3.91 -22.34
C PRO A 181 -8.06 -4.97 -22.38
N PRO A 182 -8.41 -6.27 -22.52
CA PRO A 182 -7.46 -7.36 -22.42
C PRO A 182 -6.49 -7.37 -23.60
N SER A 183 -5.42 -6.56 -23.54
CA SER A 183 -4.24 -6.73 -24.37
C SER A 183 -3.40 -7.88 -23.82
N ALA A 184 -2.64 -8.57 -24.69
CA ALA A 184 -1.70 -9.59 -24.25
C ALA A 184 -0.65 -8.99 -23.28
N THR A 185 -0.20 -7.77 -23.56
CA THR A 185 0.78 -7.02 -22.76
C THR A 185 0.24 -6.67 -21.37
N ALA A 186 -1.01 -6.20 -21.25
CA ALA A 186 -1.65 -5.92 -19.96
C ALA A 186 -1.74 -7.18 -19.09
N ARG A 187 -2.09 -8.32 -19.69
CA ARG A 187 -2.15 -9.61 -18.98
C ARG A 187 -0.76 -10.01 -18.49
N ALA A 188 0.25 -9.95 -19.34
CA ALA A 188 1.62 -10.29 -18.98
C ALA A 188 2.15 -9.38 -17.85
N ALA A 189 1.93 -8.07 -17.95
CA ALA A 189 2.34 -7.09 -16.94
C ALA A 189 1.71 -7.34 -15.55
N ARG A 190 0.46 -7.81 -15.49
CA ARG A 190 -0.16 -8.20 -14.22
C ARG A 190 0.50 -9.44 -13.64
N TRP A 191 0.62 -10.51 -14.44
CA TRP A 191 1.13 -11.79 -13.94
C TRP A 191 2.62 -11.77 -13.62
N ILE A 192 3.43 -10.99 -14.34
CA ILE A 192 4.85 -10.81 -14.02
C ILE A 192 5.06 -10.07 -12.68
N THR A 193 4.04 -9.44 -12.13
CA THR A 193 4.07 -8.86 -10.77
C THR A 193 3.52 -9.86 -9.75
N VAL A 194 2.37 -10.47 -10.02
CA VAL A 194 1.67 -11.37 -9.08
C VAL A 194 2.43 -12.67 -8.85
N VAL A 195 2.96 -13.30 -9.90
CA VAL A 195 3.66 -14.59 -9.76
C VAL A 195 4.92 -14.44 -8.90
N PRO A 196 5.83 -13.49 -9.16
CA PRO A 196 6.95 -13.26 -8.26
C PRO A 196 6.50 -12.88 -6.84
N PHE A 197 5.40 -12.13 -6.69
CA PHE A 197 4.90 -11.77 -5.36
C PHE A 197 4.63 -13.02 -4.51
N LEU A 198 3.91 -13.98 -5.10
CA LEU A 198 3.54 -15.24 -4.46
C LEU A 198 4.76 -16.14 -4.23
N LEU A 199 5.65 -16.27 -5.22
CA LEU A 199 6.85 -17.11 -5.12
C LEU A 199 7.81 -16.60 -4.05
N CYS A 200 8.07 -15.29 -4.01
CA CYS A 200 8.91 -14.67 -2.98
C CYS A 200 8.28 -14.80 -1.59
N GLY A 201 6.95 -14.60 -1.46
CA GLY A 201 6.24 -14.82 -0.20
C GLY A 201 6.34 -16.26 0.29
N ALA A 202 6.15 -17.23 -0.61
CA ALA A 202 6.33 -18.66 -0.31
C ALA A 202 7.78 -18.98 0.08
N ALA A 203 8.77 -18.41 -0.59
CA ALA A 203 10.18 -18.59 -0.25
C ALA A 203 10.49 -18.09 1.17
N LEU A 204 9.96 -16.94 1.58
CA LEU A 204 10.10 -16.44 2.96
C LEU A 204 9.47 -17.40 3.98
N LEU A 205 8.27 -17.91 3.68
CA LEU A 205 7.60 -18.89 4.55
C LEU A 205 8.32 -20.25 4.60
N CYS A 206 9.04 -20.62 3.56
CA CYS A 206 9.90 -21.80 3.50
C CYS A 206 11.30 -21.57 4.10
N GLY A 207 11.57 -20.39 4.66
CA GLY A 207 12.80 -20.13 5.42
C GLY A 207 13.96 -19.56 4.60
N ALA A 208 13.72 -18.93 3.45
CA ALA A 208 14.75 -18.25 2.66
C ALA A 208 15.55 -17.19 3.44
N ALA A 209 15.05 -16.80 4.60
CA ALA A 209 15.58 -15.74 5.44
C ALA A 209 16.09 -16.26 6.81
N ASP A 210 15.90 -17.55 7.12
CA ASP A 210 16.17 -18.11 8.45
C ASP A 210 17.65 -18.03 8.86
N GLY A 211 18.57 -18.07 7.89
CA GLY A 211 20.01 -18.14 8.14
C GLY A 211 20.60 -16.94 8.89
N TRP A 212 19.92 -15.80 8.91
CA TRP A 212 20.37 -14.59 9.61
C TRP A 212 19.25 -13.87 10.38
N ILE A 213 18.02 -14.37 10.31
CA ILE A 213 16.87 -13.83 11.04
C ILE A 213 16.73 -14.61 12.33
N GLY A 214 17.45 -14.16 13.36
CA GLY A 214 17.53 -14.82 14.66
C GLY A 214 17.80 -13.82 15.78
N PRO A 215 18.39 -14.26 16.92
CA PRO A 215 18.73 -13.40 18.06
C PRO A 215 19.54 -12.15 17.68
N ALA A 216 20.25 -12.19 16.55
CA ALA A 216 21.02 -11.10 15.97
C ALA A 216 20.21 -9.82 15.69
N LEU A 217 18.89 -9.92 15.46
CA LEU A 217 18.01 -8.76 15.25
C LEU A 217 17.54 -8.10 16.56
N GLY A 218 17.88 -8.70 17.71
CA GLY A 218 17.77 -8.05 19.02
C GLY A 218 16.33 -7.77 19.50
N PRO A 219 16.17 -6.83 20.46
CA PRO A 219 14.90 -6.53 21.11
C PRO A 219 13.80 -6.05 20.15
N SER A 220 14.17 -5.35 19.07
CA SER A 220 13.22 -4.80 18.10
C SER A 220 12.42 -5.88 17.39
N LEU A 221 13.03 -7.04 17.07
CA LEU A 221 12.30 -8.16 16.48
C LEU A 221 11.26 -8.74 17.44
N ARG A 222 11.56 -8.81 18.75
CA ARG A 222 10.61 -9.33 19.75
C ARG A 222 9.34 -8.50 19.83
N TYR A 223 9.47 -7.17 19.75
CA TYR A 223 8.33 -6.27 19.69
C TYR A 223 7.45 -6.56 18.46
N HIS A 224 8.06 -6.68 17.29
CA HIS A 224 7.33 -7.00 16.06
C HIS A 224 6.68 -8.39 16.09
N VAL A 225 7.36 -9.41 16.64
CA VAL A 225 6.78 -10.75 16.83
C VAL A 225 5.56 -10.69 17.73
N ALA A 226 5.65 -10.02 18.89
CA ALA A 226 4.53 -9.89 19.81
C ALA A 226 3.32 -9.17 19.17
N SER A 227 3.58 -8.20 18.27
CA SER A 227 2.54 -7.44 17.59
C SER A 227 1.97 -8.11 16.34
N LEU A 228 2.76 -8.85 15.57
CA LEU A 228 2.39 -9.34 14.23
C LEU A 228 2.18 -10.84 14.16
N ALA A 229 2.74 -11.61 15.09
CA ALA A 229 2.65 -13.06 15.11
C ALA A 229 2.52 -13.61 16.55
N PRO A 230 1.60 -13.05 17.38
CA PRO A 230 1.48 -13.48 18.76
C PRO A 230 1.10 -14.96 18.86
N GLY A 231 1.79 -15.69 19.73
CA GLY A 231 1.50 -17.10 20.02
C GLY A 231 2.04 -18.11 19.01
N LEU A 232 2.72 -17.67 17.95
CA LEU A 232 3.47 -18.58 17.07
C LEU A 232 4.81 -18.96 17.70
N ASP A 233 5.36 -20.12 17.32
CA ASP A 233 6.71 -20.49 17.70
C ASP A 233 7.73 -19.49 17.10
N PRO A 234 8.94 -19.37 17.69
CA PRO A 234 9.88 -18.33 17.30
C PRO A 234 10.28 -18.32 15.82
N VAL A 235 10.35 -19.49 15.18
CA VAL A 235 10.76 -19.61 13.77
C VAL A 235 9.65 -19.10 12.86
N TRP A 236 8.42 -19.61 13.05
CA TRP A 236 7.28 -19.14 12.27
C TRP A 236 6.97 -17.67 12.55
N ALA A 237 7.04 -17.22 13.80
CA ALA A 237 6.82 -15.83 14.15
C ALA A 237 7.79 -14.88 13.40
N ALA A 238 9.07 -15.23 13.35
CA ALA A 238 10.06 -14.46 12.60
C ALA A 238 9.75 -14.44 11.09
N ARG A 239 9.44 -15.60 10.49
CA ARG A 239 9.06 -15.67 9.07
C ARG A 239 7.83 -14.82 8.74
N TRP A 240 6.83 -14.80 9.61
CA TRP A 240 5.63 -13.97 9.46
C TRP A 240 5.94 -12.47 9.56
N VAL A 241 6.84 -12.05 10.46
CA VAL A 241 7.28 -10.65 10.54
C VAL A 241 8.01 -10.21 9.27
N VAL A 242 8.83 -11.08 8.69
CA VAL A 242 9.59 -10.79 7.46
C VAL A 242 8.67 -10.77 6.25
N LEU A 243 7.75 -11.73 6.17
CA LEU A 243 6.69 -11.73 5.17
C LEU A 243 5.86 -10.45 5.26
N PHE A 244 5.51 -10.00 6.47
CA PHE A 244 4.80 -8.75 6.69
C PHE A 244 5.62 -7.55 6.18
N ALA A 245 6.91 -7.46 6.53
CA ALA A 245 7.79 -6.38 6.07
C ALA A 245 7.84 -6.31 4.54
N TYR A 246 8.02 -7.46 3.90
CA TYR A 246 7.98 -7.63 2.46
C TYR A 246 6.64 -7.19 1.85
N ALA A 247 5.54 -7.75 2.33
CA ALA A 247 4.21 -7.52 1.77
C ALA A 247 3.77 -6.06 1.97
N GLN A 248 4.14 -5.44 3.09
CA GLN A 248 3.89 -4.03 3.38
C GLN A 248 4.65 -3.11 2.41
N ALA A 249 5.92 -3.39 2.14
CA ALA A 249 6.69 -2.61 1.16
C ALA A 249 6.11 -2.75 -0.26
N VAL A 250 5.71 -3.97 -0.65
CA VAL A 250 5.02 -4.22 -1.93
C VAL A 250 3.69 -3.48 -1.99
N HIS A 251 2.91 -3.51 -0.90
CA HIS A 251 1.64 -2.82 -0.81
C HIS A 251 1.80 -1.33 -1.09
N TYR A 252 2.69 -0.64 -0.38
CA TYR A 252 2.90 0.79 -0.58
C TYR A 252 3.45 1.10 -1.98
N GLY A 253 4.44 0.33 -2.45
CA GLY A 253 5.05 0.54 -3.76
C GLY A 253 4.06 0.37 -4.91
N LEU A 254 3.23 -0.67 -4.87
CA LEU A 254 2.18 -0.88 -5.87
C LEU A 254 1.10 0.20 -5.77
N TRP A 255 0.64 0.56 -4.57
CA TRP A 255 -0.43 1.54 -4.40
C TRP A 255 -0.09 2.90 -5.02
N LEU A 256 1.15 3.36 -4.82
CA LEU A 256 1.64 4.63 -5.37
C LEU A 256 1.62 4.72 -6.90
N ARG A 257 1.46 3.59 -7.60
CA ARG A 257 1.36 3.55 -9.07
C ARG A 257 0.05 2.98 -9.59
N ALA A 258 -0.62 2.13 -8.82
CA ALA A 258 -1.87 1.48 -9.20
C ALA A 258 -3.08 2.40 -9.03
N ILE A 259 -3.07 3.27 -8.01
CA ILE A 259 -4.15 4.23 -7.77
C ILE A 259 -3.89 5.47 -8.64
N PRO A 260 -4.83 5.84 -9.52
CA PRO A 260 -4.51 6.43 -10.81
C PRO A 260 -4.06 7.88 -10.73
N GLU A 261 -2.94 8.21 -11.37
CA GLU A 261 -2.74 9.55 -11.96
C GLU A 261 -3.93 9.96 -12.85
#